data_AF-A0A2E2R5A0-F1
#
_entry.id   AF-A0A2E2R5A0-F1
#
_cell.length_a   1.000
_cell.length_b   1.000
_cell.length_c   1.000
_cell.angle_alpha   90.00
_cell.angle_beta   90.00
_cell.angle_gamma   90.00
#
_symmetry.space_group_name_H-M   'P 1'
#
loop_
_entity.id
_entity.type
_entity.pdbx_description
1 polymer ?
#
loop_
_entity_poly.entity_id
_entity_poly.type
_entity_poly.pdbx_seq_one_letter_code
_entity_poly.pdbx_strand_id
1 'polypeptide(L)'
;MSSEPIEWFDIPSVLGRRAASILGLSKVPIVELDDSHRPLILAHLLALDETDRRLRFSYALGDAAIAKYTGSIDFERDSVFGIFGRDDVLLGVVHLAELNQPKDSTAPKGAELGLSLDANMRGHGLGTLLFQRALRRARNEGIEMLFIYTLMDNEAMLRIAHKLNMRVSNADGQCEAHLRVEPASTSSMVREFVDEHLADIDHLFKNSLGQFRKWAEEF
;
A
#
# COMPACT_ATOMS: atom_id res chain seq x y z
N MET A 1 17.53 21.35 -8.06
CA MET A 1 17.46 20.34 -9.12
C MET A 1 16.00 20.16 -9.47
N SER A 2 15.64 20.48 -10.70
CA SER A 2 14.27 20.39 -11.22
C SER A 2 13.81 18.94 -11.22
N SER A 3 12.86 18.60 -10.35
CA SER A 3 12.11 17.34 -10.45
C SER A 3 11.16 17.46 -11.63
N GLU A 4 11.51 16.85 -12.76
CA GLU A 4 10.55 16.65 -13.85
C GLU A 4 9.31 15.91 -13.30
N PRO A 5 8.09 16.27 -13.74
CA PRO A 5 6.90 15.55 -13.36
C PRO A 5 7.00 14.14 -13.91
N ILE A 6 7.13 13.16 -13.03
CA ILE A 6 7.31 11.78 -13.45
C ILE A 6 5.98 11.33 -14.08
N GLU A 7 6.00 11.00 -15.38
CA GLU A 7 4.87 10.53 -16.20
C GLU A 7 4.68 9.00 -16.11
N TRP A 8 4.58 8.46 -14.90
CA TRP A 8 4.40 7.03 -14.60
C TRP A 8 2.93 6.70 -14.28
N PHE A 9 2.12 7.70 -13.89
CA PHE A 9 0.66 7.58 -13.84
C PHE A 9 0.08 8.10 -15.13
N ASP A 10 -0.52 7.21 -15.91
CA ASP A 10 -1.82 7.56 -16.42
C ASP A 10 -2.76 7.54 -15.21
N ILE A 11 -2.98 8.71 -14.59
CA ILE A 11 -4.19 8.88 -13.80
C ILE A 11 -5.26 9.02 -14.85
N PRO A 12 -6.17 8.07 -15.02
CA PRO A 12 -7.35 8.46 -15.70
C PRO A 12 -8.16 9.31 -14.70
N SER A 13 -8.29 10.60 -14.99
CA SER A 13 -9.11 11.46 -14.14
C SER A 13 -10.06 12.28 -14.98
N VAL A 14 -11.27 11.76 -15.13
CA VAL A 14 -12.45 12.60 -15.32
C VAL A 14 -12.72 13.48 -14.08
N LEU A 15 -12.37 13.00 -12.88
CA LEU A 15 -12.43 13.80 -11.65
C LEU A 15 -11.25 14.76 -11.59
N GLY A 16 -11.48 16.01 -11.98
CA GLY A 16 -10.48 17.07 -11.89
C GLY A 16 -9.80 17.12 -10.51
N ARG A 17 -8.52 17.51 -10.48
CA ARG A 17 -7.62 17.48 -9.30
C ARG A 17 -8.23 17.93 -7.96
N ARG A 18 -9.20 18.84 -7.98
CA ARG A 18 -9.93 19.31 -6.78
C ARG A 18 -10.89 18.26 -6.22
N ALA A 19 -11.64 17.57 -7.05
CA ALA A 19 -12.58 16.54 -6.61
C ALA A 19 -11.83 15.30 -6.07
N ALA A 20 -10.74 14.90 -6.73
CA ALA A 20 -9.84 13.86 -6.22
C ALA A 20 -9.24 14.24 -4.84
N SER A 21 -8.83 15.51 -4.66
CA SER A 21 -8.32 15.98 -3.37
C SER A 21 -9.39 16.04 -2.27
N ILE A 22 -10.64 16.40 -2.60
CA ILE A 22 -11.76 16.45 -1.65
C ILE A 22 -12.15 15.03 -1.19
N LEU A 23 -12.08 14.06 -2.09
CA LEU A 23 -12.31 12.64 -1.80
C LEU A 23 -11.09 11.95 -1.17
N GLY A 24 -9.94 12.65 -1.08
CA GLY A 24 -8.69 12.09 -0.56
C GLY A 24 -8.06 11.02 -1.47
N LEU A 25 -8.39 11.01 -2.75
CA LEU A 25 -7.84 10.04 -3.70
C LEU A 25 -6.35 10.27 -3.90
N SER A 26 -5.58 9.20 -3.72
CA SER A 26 -4.18 9.17 -4.11
C SER A 26 -4.11 9.38 -5.62
N LYS A 27 -3.24 10.28 -6.08
CA LYS A 27 -2.92 10.46 -7.52
C LYS A 27 -2.26 9.23 -8.15
N VAL A 28 -2.01 8.20 -7.34
CA VAL A 28 -1.33 6.97 -7.68
C VAL A 28 -2.33 5.87 -7.36
N PRO A 29 -2.89 5.14 -8.35
CA PRO A 29 -3.76 4.01 -8.12
C PRO A 29 -2.96 2.98 -7.33
N ILE A 30 -3.51 2.63 -6.17
CA ILE A 30 -3.02 1.55 -5.33
C ILE A 30 -4.11 0.50 -5.39
N VAL A 31 -3.78 -0.64 -5.99
CA VAL A 31 -4.73 -1.72 -6.20
C VAL A 31 -4.52 -2.81 -5.17
N GLU A 32 -5.60 -3.48 -4.80
CA GLU A 32 -5.52 -4.71 -4.03
C GLU A 32 -5.03 -5.85 -4.92
N LEU A 33 -4.17 -6.70 -4.36
CA LEU A 33 -3.60 -7.86 -5.04
C LEU A 33 -4.21 -9.13 -4.45
N ASP A 34 -4.59 -10.04 -5.33
CA ASP A 34 -5.05 -11.38 -5.00
C ASP A 34 -3.99 -12.45 -5.36
N ASP A 35 -4.33 -13.73 -5.17
CA ASP A 35 -3.45 -14.85 -5.45
C ASP A 35 -2.95 -14.91 -6.91
N SER A 36 -3.71 -14.37 -7.87
CA SER A 36 -3.28 -14.32 -9.28
C SER A 36 -2.06 -13.41 -9.49
N HIS A 37 -1.84 -12.45 -8.59
CA HIS A 37 -0.71 -11.51 -8.62
C HIS A 37 0.54 -12.05 -7.91
N ARG A 38 0.49 -13.25 -7.31
CA ARG A 38 1.63 -13.86 -6.61
C ARG A 38 2.93 -13.91 -7.43
N PRO A 39 2.92 -14.21 -8.75
CA PRO A 39 4.12 -14.15 -9.58
C PRO A 39 4.72 -12.74 -9.69
N LEU A 40 3.89 -11.70 -9.72
CA LEU A 40 4.33 -10.30 -9.81
C LEU A 40 4.94 -9.83 -8.49
N ILE A 41 4.36 -10.24 -7.36
CA ILE A 41 4.92 -9.99 -6.02
C ILE A 41 6.28 -10.68 -5.90
N LEU A 42 6.39 -11.93 -6.34
CA LEU A 42 7.65 -12.67 -6.33
C LEU A 42 8.71 -11.97 -7.17
N ALA A 43 8.37 -11.58 -8.40
CA ALA A 43 9.28 -10.88 -9.30
C ALA A 43 9.78 -9.56 -8.69
N HIS A 44 8.88 -8.76 -8.10
CA HIS A 44 9.23 -7.52 -7.41
C HIS A 44 10.21 -7.76 -6.26
N LEU A 45 9.93 -8.74 -5.39
CA LEU A 45 10.78 -9.01 -4.22
C LEU A 45 12.14 -9.61 -4.62
N LEU A 46 12.20 -10.42 -5.68
CA LEU A 46 13.45 -10.94 -6.23
C LEU A 46 14.32 -9.85 -6.87
N ALA A 47 13.70 -8.80 -7.43
CA ALA A 47 14.42 -7.67 -8.02
C ALA A 47 15.06 -6.75 -6.97
N LEU A 48 14.68 -6.86 -5.68
CA LEU A 48 15.31 -6.10 -4.60
C LEU A 48 16.77 -6.52 -4.41
N ASP A 49 17.64 -5.54 -4.18
CA ASP A 49 19.03 -5.80 -3.84
C ASP A 49 19.19 -6.33 -2.40
N GLU A 50 20.40 -6.73 -2.03
CA GLU A 50 20.69 -7.28 -0.71
C GLU A 50 20.31 -6.33 0.44
N THR A 51 20.54 -5.02 0.26
CA THR A 51 20.22 -4.00 1.26
C THR A 51 18.72 -3.84 1.42
N ASP A 52 17.98 -3.81 0.32
CA ASP A 52 16.54 -3.65 0.31
C ASP A 52 15.83 -4.87 0.89
N ARG A 53 16.33 -6.08 0.58
CA ARG A 53 15.87 -7.32 1.22
C ARG A 53 16.10 -7.25 2.73
N ARG A 54 17.27 -6.78 3.17
CA ARG A 54 17.58 -6.56 4.59
C ARG A 54 16.60 -5.59 5.24
N LEU A 55 16.33 -4.45 4.60
CA LEU A 55 15.40 -3.45 5.14
C LEU A 55 13.95 -3.95 5.16
N ARG A 56 13.55 -4.79 4.20
CA ARG A 56 12.19 -5.33 4.07
C ARG A 56 11.90 -6.50 5.02
N PHE A 57 12.90 -7.34 5.28
CA PHE A 57 12.73 -8.61 6.01
C PHE A 57 13.58 -8.69 7.29
N SER A 58 14.22 -7.60 7.69
CA SER A 58 15.23 -7.53 8.76
C SER A 58 16.49 -8.38 8.52
N TYR A 59 16.54 -9.14 7.42
CA TYR A 59 17.65 -9.98 6.98
C TYR A 59 17.73 -9.98 5.45
N ALA A 60 18.93 -10.10 4.90
CA ALA A 60 19.13 -10.26 3.46
C ALA A 60 18.68 -11.67 3.01
N LEU A 61 17.38 -11.85 2.78
CA LEU A 61 16.83 -13.14 2.37
C LEU A 61 17.34 -13.56 0.98
N GLY A 62 17.78 -14.81 0.86
CA GLY A 62 18.05 -15.44 -0.43
C GLY A 62 16.77 -15.74 -1.21
N ASP A 63 16.90 -15.99 -2.51
CA ASP A 63 15.76 -16.17 -3.43
C ASP A 63 14.80 -17.28 -2.99
N ALA A 64 15.31 -18.39 -2.48
CA ALA A 64 14.48 -19.49 -1.97
C ALA A 64 13.62 -19.08 -0.76
N ALA A 65 14.16 -18.23 0.13
CA ALA A 65 13.42 -17.72 1.27
C ALA A 65 12.36 -16.70 0.85
N ILE A 66 12.65 -15.86 -0.14
CA ILE A 66 11.67 -14.95 -0.76
C ILE A 66 10.54 -15.72 -1.44
N ALA A 67 10.88 -16.78 -2.19
CA ALA A 67 9.89 -17.64 -2.82
C ALA A 67 9.00 -18.33 -1.78
N LYS A 68 9.59 -18.83 -0.68
CA LYS A 68 8.83 -19.41 0.44
C LYS A 68 7.91 -18.39 1.10
N TYR A 69 8.41 -17.19 1.42
CA TYR A 69 7.62 -16.11 1.98
C TYR A 69 6.45 -15.75 1.06
N THR A 70 6.74 -15.56 -0.22
CA THR A 70 5.73 -15.17 -1.21
C THR A 70 4.69 -16.28 -1.37
N GLY A 71 5.08 -17.55 -1.30
CA GLY A 71 4.18 -18.70 -1.32
C GLY A 71 3.35 -18.89 -0.05
N SER A 72 3.76 -18.31 1.09
CA SER A 72 3.02 -18.39 2.36
C SER A 72 2.02 -17.26 2.58
N ILE A 73 1.96 -16.27 1.68
CA ILE A 73 0.95 -15.20 1.76
C ILE A 73 -0.44 -15.83 1.63
N ASP A 74 -1.27 -15.58 2.62
CA ASP A 74 -2.66 -16.04 2.72
C ASP A 74 -3.59 -14.90 2.34
N PHE A 75 -4.01 -14.84 1.08
CA PHE A 75 -4.83 -13.74 0.56
C PHE A 75 -6.29 -13.74 1.07
N GLU A 76 -6.72 -14.76 1.81
CA GLU A 76 -8.03 -14.74 2.48
C GLU A 76 -7.95 -14.03 3.83
N ARG A 77 -6.79 -14.10 4.50
CA ARG A 77 -6.54 -13.52 5.83
C ARG A 77 -5.81 -12.19 5.75
N ASP A 78 -4.83 -12.09 4.87
CA ASP A 78 -3.90 -10.98 4.75
C ASP A 78 -4.29 -10.08 3.58
N SER A 79 -4.04 -8.78 3.74
CA SER A 79 -4.29 -7.79 2.70
C SER A 79 -3.00 -7.37 2.02
N VAL A 80 -2.95 -7.39 0.69
CA VAL A 80 -1.78 -6.97 -0.09
C VAL A 80 -2.18 -5.87 -1.07
N PHE A 81 -1.40 -4.79 -1.12
CA PHE A 81 -1.63 -3.70 -2.06
C PHE A 81 -0.39 -3.40 -2.90
N GLY A 82 -0.61 -3.05 -4.17
CA GLY A 82 0.43 -2.79 -5.15
C GLY A 82 0.31 -1.44 -5.83
N ILE A 83 1.45 -0.91 -6.28
CA ILE A 83 1.53 0.19 -7.26
C ILE A 83 2.12 -0.39 -8.53
N PHE A 84 1.39 -0.27 -9.64
CA PHE A 84 1.87 -0.64 -10.96
C PHE A 84 2.46 0.57 -11.70
N GLY A 85 3.50 0.30 -12.48
CA GLY A 85 4.07 1.20 -13.47
C GLY A 85 3.54 0.91 -14.87
N ARG A 86 4.30 1.33 -15.89
CA ARG A 86 4.04 0.90 -17.27
C ARG A 86 4.26 -0.61 -17.41
N ASP A 87 3.61 -1.21 -18.40
CA ASP A 87 3.74 -2.63 -18.76
C ASP A 87 3.43 -3.60 -17.60
N ASP A 88 2.51 -3.23 -16.71
CA ASP A 88 2.08 -4.02 -15.54
C ASP A 88 3.22 -4.43 -14.60
N VAL A 89 4.31 -3.66 -14.58
CA VAL A 89 5.43 -3.87 -13.66
C VAL A 89 5.05 -3.39 -12.25
N LEU A 90 5.15 -4.28 -11.26
CA LEU A 90 4.90 -3.95 -9.86
C LEU A 90 6.07 -3.14 -9.28
N LEU A 91 5.84 -1.85 -9.06
CA LEU A 91 6.83 -0.88 -8.57
C LEU A 91 6.90 -0.79 -7.04
N GLY A 92 5.87 -1.27 -6.36
CA GLY A 92 5.79 -1.22 -4.92
C GLY A 92 4.72 -2.14 -4.39
N VAL A 93 4.97 -2.74 -3.24
CA VAL A 93 4.02 -3.62 -2.56
C VAL A 93 4.02 -3.34 -1.07
N VAL A 94 2.85 -3.40 -0.45
CA VAL A 94 2.68 -3.47 1.00
C VAL A 94 1.87 -4.71 1.34
N HIS A 95 2.33 -5.46 2.32
CA HIS A 95 1.65 -6.62 2.88
C HIS A 95 1.26 -6.28 4.32
N LEU A 96 -0.04 -6.37 4.60
CA LEU A 96 -0.64 -6.26 5.91
C LEU A 96 -1.04 -7.67 6.36
N ALA A 97 -0.20 -8.27 7.21
CA ALA A 97 -0.39 -9.64 7.68
C ALA A 97 -1.11 -9.65 9.03
N GLU A 98 -2.27 -10.28 9.13
CA GLU A 98 -2.96 -10.41 10.41
C GLU A 98 -2.17 -11.33 11.34
N LEU A 99 -2.00 -10.91 12.60
CA LEU A 99 -1.36 -11.72 13.63
C LEU A 99 -2.30 -12.86 14.04
N ASN A 100 -1.75 -14.07 14.11
CA ASN A 100 -2.49 -15.23 14.58
C ASN A 100 -2.90 -15.03 16.05
N GLN A 101 -4.20 -15.17 16.34
CA GLN A 101 -4.72 -15.11 17.69
C GLN A 101 -5.61 -16.33 17.97
N PRO A 102 -5.50 -16.94 19.16
CA PRO A 102 -6.46 -17.95 19.60
C PRO A 102 -7.88 -17.39 19.58
N LYS A 103 -8.88 -18.22 19.27
CA LYS A 103 -10.29 -17.80 19.19
C LYS A 103 -10.82 -17.16 20.49
N ASP A 104 -10.27 -17.55 21.64
CA ASP A 104 -10.65 -17.05 22.97
C ASP A 104 -9.72 -15.94 23.47
N SER A 105 -8.87 -15.39 22.60
CA SER A 105 -7.99 -14.27 22.93
C SER A 105 -8.80 -13.02 23.22
N THR A 106 -8.49 -12.37 24.35
CA THR A 106 -8.95 -11.01 24.67
C THR A 106 -7.93 -9.94 24.26
N ALA A 107 -6.81 -10.34 23.66
CA ALA A 107 -5.82 -9.40 23.15
C ALA A 107 -6.41 -8.60 21.96
N PRO A 108 -6.01 -7.32 21.80
CA PRO A 108 -6.46 -6.53 20.65
C PRO A 108 -6.09 -7.18 19.32
N LYS A 109 -6.98 -7.13 18.33
CA LYS A 109 -6.67 -7.67 16.99
C LYS A 109 -5.47 -6.92 16.41
N GLY A 110 -4.43 -7.65 16.01
CA GLY A 110 -3.16 -7.09 15.57
C GLY A 110 -2.79 -7.44 14.14
N ALA A 111 -2.01 -6.60 13.48
CA ALA A 111 -1.42 -6.90 12.18
C ALA A 111 0.00 -6.33 12.04
N GLU A 112 0.82 -7.01 11.25
CA GLU A 112 2.17 -6.56 10.87
C GLU A 112 2.15 -5.96 9.46
N LEU A 113 2.85 -4.84 9.27
CA LEU A 113 2.98 -4.20 7.96
C LEU A 113 4.42 -4.26 7.46
N GLY A 114 4.59 -4.81 6.25
CA GLY A 114 5.86 -4.79 5.52
C GLY A 114 5.70 -4.20 4.12
N LEU A 115 6.53 -3.23 3.75
CA LEU A 115 6.48 -2.57 2.44
C LEU A 115 7.83 -2.57 1.72
N SER A 116 7.79 -2.65 0.39
CA SER A 116 8.95 -2.45 -0.48
C SER A 116 8.59 -1.55 -1.66
N LEU A 117 9.60 -0.85 -2.17
CA LEU A 117 9.52 -0.01 -3.36
C LEU A 117 10.76 -0.26 -4.22
N ASP A 118 10.56 -0.23 -5.53
CA ASP A 118 11.64 -0.07 -6.50
C ASP A 118 12.51 1.15 -6.12
N ALA A 119 13.82 1.00 -6.28
CA ALA A 119 14.79 2.01 -5.86
C ALA A 119 14.54 3.38 -6.52
N ASN A 120 14.14 3.39 -7.80
CA ASN A 120 13.88 4.61 -8.56
C ASN A 120 12.61 5.34 -8.11
N MET A 121 11.76 4.66 -7.33
CA MET A 121 10.46 5.17 -6.90
C MET A 121 10.50 5.84 -5.52
N ARG A 122 11.63 5.75 -4.82
CA ARG A 122 11.84 6.33 -3.48
C ARG A 122 11.91 7.85 -3.54
N GLY A 123 11.64 8.51 -2.41
CA GLY A 123 11.66 9.97 -2.32
C GLY A 123 10.39 10.67 -2.83
N HIS A 124 9.49 9.96 -3.52
CA HIS A 124 8.26 10.51 -4.10
C HIS A 124 7.02 10.37 -3.20
N GLY A 125 7.19 9.93 -1.95
CA GLY A 125 6.09 9.76 -1.00
C GLY A 125 5.23 8.51 -1.19
N LEU A 126 5.58 7.62 -2.13
CA LEU A 126 4.80 6.43 -2.47
C LEU A 126 4.69 5.42 -1.33
N GLY A 127 5.78 5.24 -0.57
CA GLY A 127 5.76 4.38 0.62
C GLY A 127 4.77 4.89 1.66
N THR A 128 4.63 6.21 1.81
CA THR A 128 3.59 6.80 2.68
C THR A 128 2.18 6.50 2.15
N LEU A 129 1.96 6.55 0.84
CA LEU A 129 0.65 6.27 0.24
C LEU A 129 0.26 4.80 0.39
N LEU A 130 1.17 3.86 0.12
CA LEU A 130 0.99 2.43 0.36
C LEU A 130 0.67 2.16 1.83
N PHE A 131 1.45 2.73 2.74
CA PHE A 131 1.19 2.60 4.17
C PHE A 131 -0.21 3.11 4.51
N GLN A 132 -0.57 4.32 4.09
CA GLN A 132 -1.88 4.89 4.39
C GLN A 132 -3.04 4.06 3.83
N ARG A 133 -2.85 3.38 2.69
CA ARG A 133 -3.82 2.43 2.13
C ARG A 133 -3.97 1.20 3.02
N ALA A 134 -2.87 0.59 3.45
CA ALA A 134 -2.89 -0.53 4.38
C ALA A 134 -3.47 -0.15 5.76
N LEU A 135 -3.16 1.05 6.27
CA LEU A 135 -3.74 1.54 7.52
C LEU A 135 -5.27 1.77 7.42
N ARG A 136 -5.78 2.18 6.25
CA ARG A 136 -7.24 2.26 6.01
C ARG A 136 -7.87 0.87 6.03
N ARG A 137 -7.26 -0.10 5.36
CA ARG A 137 -7.69 -1.50 5.39
C ARG A 137 -7.72 -2.03 6.82
N ALA A 138 -6.63 -1.88 7.56
CA ALA A 138 -6.51 -2.31 8.95
C ALA A 138 -7.66 -1.75 9.82
N ARG A 139 -7.93 -0.45 9.69
CA ARG A 139 -9.04 0.21 10.39
C ARG A 139 -10.40 -0.43 10.06
N ASN A 140 -10.66 -0.71 8.79
CA ASN A 140 -11.94 -1.23 8.35
C ASN A 140 -12.12 -2.73 8.68
N GLU A 141 -11.02 -3.47 8.84
CA GLU A 141 -11.00 -4.87 9.29
C GLU A 141 -11.02 -5.03 10.82
N GLY A 142 -11.13 -3.92 11.55
CA GLY A 142 -11.15 -3.92 13.01
C GLY A 142 -9.81 -4.30 13.64
N ILE A 143 -8.69 -4.18 12.92
CA ILE A 143 -7.36 -4.26 13.52
C ILE A 143 -7.22 -3.07 14.47
N GLU A 144 -6.84 -3.35 15.71
CA GLU A 144 -6.68 -2.37 16.78
C GLU A 144 -5.23 -1.96 16.97
N MET A 145 -4.29 -2.84 16.63
CA MET A 145 -2.85 -2.65 16.79
C MET A 145 -2.10 -2.96 15.49
N LEU A 146 -1.41 -1.96 14.95
CA LEU A 146 -0.54 -2.12 13.79
C LEU A 146 0.92 -2.12 14.23
N PHE A 147 1.68 -3.11 13.80
CA PHE A 147 3.09 -3.30 14.12
C PHE A 147 3.96 -3.18 12.88
N ILE A 148 5.16 -2.63 13.08
CA ILE A 148 6.23 -2.61 12.10
C ILE A 148 7.52 -2.95 12.82
N TYR A 149 8.15 -4.04 12.38
CA TYR A 149 9.50 -4.40 12.78
C TYR A 149 10.45 -3.83 11.73
N THR A 150 11.27 -2.87 12.14
CA THR A 150 12.20 -2.19 11.23
C THR A 150 13.57 -2.05 11.86
N LEU A 151 14.61 -2.06 11.04
CA LEU A 151 15.96 -1.80 11.52
C LEU A 151 16.14 -0.32 11.89
N MET A 152 17.02 -0.04 12.85
CA MET A 152 17.34 1.34 13.28
C MET A 152 17.92 2.19 12.15
N ASP A 153 18.57 1.57 11.17
CA ASP A 153 19.16 2.22 9.99
C ASP A 153 18.16 2.40 8.83
N ASN A 154 16.91 1.94 8.98
CA ASN A 154 15.85 2.13 8.00
C ASN A 154 15.21 3.53 8.14
N GLU A 155 15.97 4.57 7.80
CA GLU A 155 15.50 5.95 7.93
C GLU A 155 14.21 6.21 7.15
N ALA A 156 14.00 5.54 6.01
CA ALA A 156 12.80 5.70 5.20
C ALA A 156 11.55 5.25 5.95
N MET A 157 11.58 4.07 6.56
CA MET A 157 10.47 3.57 7.36
C MET A 157 10.28 4.40 8.62
N LEU A 158 11.35 4.78 9.32
CA LEU A 158 11.27 5.63 10.51
C LEU A 158 10.62 6.99 10.20
N ARG A 159 10.96 7.61 9.06
CA ARG A 159 10.28 8.84 8.59
C ARG A 159 8.79 8.63 8.37
N ILE A 160 8.37 7.48 7.81
CA ILE A 160 6.94 7.17 7.63
C ILE A 160 6.26 6.98 8.99
N ALA A 161 6.87 6.21 9.90
CA ALA A 161 6.35 5.97 11.25
C ALA A 161 6.16 7.29 12.01
N HIS A 162 7.14 8.19 11.99
CA HIS A 162 7.02 9.52 12.61
C HIS A 162 5.92 10.36 11.95
N LYS A 163 5.84 10.39 10.62
CA LYS A 163 4.81 11.14 9.89
C LYS A 163 3.39 10.68 10.22
N LEU A 164 3.22 9.40 10.55
CA LEU A 164 1.94 8.80 10.92
C LEU A 164 1.72 8.74 12.44
N ASN A 165 2.56 9.43 13.22
CA ASN A 165 2.48 9.50 14.68
C ASN A 165 2.48 8.12 15.36
N MET A 166 3.21 7.15 14.79
CA MET A 166 3.43 5.86 15.45
C MET A 166 4.34 6.05 16.67
N ARG A 167 4.13 5.21 17.69
CA ARG A 167 5.04 5.12 18.83
C ARG A 167 6.19 4.20 18.44
N VAL A 168 7.41 4.70 18.53
CA VAL A 168 8.62 3.94 18.21
C VAL A 168 9.29 3.54 19.52
N SER A 169 9.52 2.24 19.69
CA SER A 169 10.29 1.66 20.80
C SER A 169 11.51 0.94 20.24
N ASN A 170 12.66 1.15 20.89
CA ASN A 170 13.92 0.55 20.48
C ASN A 170 14.21 -0.64 21.40
N ALA A 171 14.53 -1.80 20.83
CA ALA A 171 15.03 -2.96 21.55
C ALA A 171 16.06 -3.70 20.67
N ASP A 172 17.26 -3.96 21.23
CA ASP A 172 18.26 -4.84 20.63
C ASP A 172 18.64 -4.58 19.16
N GLY A 173 18.79 -3.29 18.78
CA GLY A 173 19.19 -2.90 17.42
C GLY A 173 18.07 -2.95 16.38
N GLN A 174 16.86 -3.31 16.80
CA GLN A 174 15.64 -3.20 16.02
C GLN A 174 14.72 -2.13 16.63
N CYS A 175 13.97 -1.45 15.77
CA CYS A 175 12.85 -0.60 16.13
C CYS A 175 11.57 -1.41 15.94
N GLU A 176 10.78 -1.51 17.01
CA GLU A 176 9.37 -1.83 16.89
C GLU A 176 8.61 -0.51 16.88
N ALA A 177 7.93 -0.19 15.79
CA ALA A 177 6.97 0.90 15.74
C ALA A 177 5.57 0.32 15.81
N HIS A 178 4.78 0.78 16.78
CA HIS A 178 3.40 0.37 16.93
C HIS A 178 2.45 1.58 16.88
N LEU A 179 1.26 1.36 16.33
CA LEU A 179 0.21 2.34 16.22
C LEU A 179 -1.10 1.72 16.70
N ARG A 180 -1.77 2.40 17.64
CA ARG A 180 -3.18 2.12 17.92
C ARG A 180 -4.00 2.61 16.75
N VAL A 181 -4.73 1.71 16.12
CA VAL A 181 -5.56 2.03 14.96
C VAL A 181 -6.87 2.61 15.45
N GLU A 182 -7.20 3.82 14.99
CA GLU A 182 -8.50 4.44 15.27
C GLU A 182 -9.62 3.62 14.62
N PRO A 183 -10.79 3.47 15.28
CA PRO A 183 -11.93 2.72 14.74
C PRO A 183 -12.38 3.21 13.36
N ALA A 184 -13.06 2.33 12.61
CA ALA A 184 -13.67 2.67 11.33
C ALA A 184 -14.60 3.88 11.45
N SER A 185 -14.52 4.78 10.48
CA SER A 185 -15.42 5.92 10.32
C SER A 185 -16.15 5.80 8.98
N THR A 186 -17.31 6.44 8.83
CA THR A 186 -18.01 6.49 7.55
C THR A 186 -17.11 6.99 6.42
N SER A 187 -16.24 7.97 6.72
CA SER A 187 -15.26 8.49 5.77
C SER A 187 -14.15 7.49 5.42
N SER A 188 -13.71 6.62 6.35
CA SER A 188 -12.71 5.60 6.03
C SER A 188 -13.29 4.48 5.17
N MET A 189 -14.52 4.07 5.43
CA MET A 189 -15.23 3.06 4.62
C MET A 189 -15.52 3.57 3.20
N VAL A 190 -16.01 4.80 3.06
CA VAL A 190 -16.24 5.42 1.74
C VAL A 190 -14.92 5.53 0.97
N ARG A 191 -13.83 5.93 1.63
CA ARG A 191 -12.53 6.07 0.95
C ARG A 191 -11.96 4.73 0.51
N GLU A 192 -12.10 3.69 1.32
CA GLU A 192 -11.71 2.32 0.98
C GLU A 192 -12.45 1.82 -0.27
N PHE A 193 -13.77 1.96 -0.29
CA PHE A 193 -14.60 1.59 -1.43
C PHE A 193 -14.15 2.29 -2.71
N VAL A 194 -13.82 3.59 -2.64
CA VAL A 194 -13.33 4.31 -3.81
C VAL A 194 -11.93 3.87 -4.21
N ASP A 195 -11.03 3.56 -3.26
CA ASP A 195 -9.70 3.02 -3.59
C ASP A 195 -9.81 1.65 -4.29
N GLU A 196 -10.72 0.78 -3.85
CA GLU A 196 -10.98 -0.55 -4.44
C GLU A 196 -11.57 -0.45 -5.85
N HIS A 197 -12.52 0.47 -6.05
CA HIS A 197 -13.27 0.58 -7.30
C HIS A 197 -12.76 1.72 -8.18
N LEU A 198 -11.54 2.22 -7.94
CA LEU A 198 -11.04 3.43 -8.61
C LEU A 198 -11.01 3.28 -10.13
N ALA A 199 -10.61 2.11 -10.62
CA ALA A 199 -10.59 1.78 -12.05
C ALA A 199 -11.99 1.75 -12.66
N ASP A 200 -12.95 1.12 -11.99
CA ASP A 200 -14.35 1.02 -12.45
C ASP A 200 -15.05 2.38 -12.43
N ILE A 201 -14.85 3.14 -11.35
CA ILE A 201 -15.37 4.50 -11.19
C ILE A 201 -14.85 5.39 -12.31
N ASP A 202 -13.56 5.36 -12.58
CA ASP A 202 -12.99 6.13 -13.69
C ASP A 202 -13.58 5.71 -15.04
N HIS A 203 -13.70 4.40 -15.30
CA HIS A 203 -14.27 3.90 -16.55
C HIS A 203 -15.74 4.37 -16.74
N LEU A 204 -16.55 4.31 -15.69
CA LEU A 204 -17.93 4.83 -15.70
C LEU A 204 -17.98 6.33 -16.00
N PHE A 205 -17.10 7.10 -15.38
CA PHE A 205 -17.03 8.54 -15.60
C PHE A 205 -16.58 8.89 -17.04
N LYS A 206 -15.62 8.16 -17.61
CA LYS A 206 -15.20 8.33 -19.01
C LYS A 206 -16.34 8.06 -19.99
N ASN A 207 -17.10 6.99 -19.74
CA ASN A 207 -18.24 6.65 -20.58
C ASN A 207 -19.34 7.71 -20.53
N SER A 208 -19.62 8.26 -19.34
CA SER A 208 -20.59 9.34 -19.15
C SER A 208 -20.17 10.64 -19.86
N LEU A 209 -18.91 11.05 -19.73
CA LEU A 209 -18.39 12.23 -20.47
C LEU A 209 -18.35 12.01 -21.99
N GLY A 210 -18.00 10.81 -22.44
CA GLY A 210 -18.02 10.45 -23.86
C GLY A 210 -19.43 10.53 -24.45
N GLN A 211 -20.44 10.10 -23.71
CA GLN A 211 -21.85 10.26 -24.09
C GLN A 211 -22.28 11.73 -24.12
N PHE A 212 -21.92 12.52 -23.10
CA PHE A 212 -22.27 13.94 -23.03
C PHE A 212 -21.62 14.75 -24.16
N ARG A 213 -20.37 14.44 -24.50
CA ARG A 213 -19.65 15.09 -25.60
C ARG A 213 -20.21 14.71 -26.97
N LYS A 214 -20.59 13.45 -27.19
CA LYS A 214 -21.33 13.05 -28.40
C LYS A 214 -22.67 13.78 -28.53
N TRP A 215 -23.43 13.87 -27.43
CA TRP A 215 -24.67 14.64 -27.41
C TRP A 215 -24.46 16.13 -27.71
N ALA A 216 -23.37 16.73 -27.21
CA ALA A 216 -23.04 18.13 -27.48
C ALA A 216 -22.46 18.40 -28.87
N GLU A 217 -21.96 17.37 -29.58
CA GLU A 217 -21.51 17.46 -30.98
C GLU A 217 -22.66 17.20 -31.98
N GLU A 218 -23.78 16.62 -31.51
CA GLU A 218 -25.02 16.38 -32.26
C GLU A 218 -26.05 17.53 -32.17
N PHE A 219 -25.69 18.64 -31.51
CA PHE A 219 -26.46 19.90 -31.41
C PHE A 219 -25.57 21.11 -31.73
#